data_AF-A0A925SLK1-F1
#
_entry.id   AF-A0A925SLK1-F1
#
_cell.length_a   1.000
_cell.length_b   1.000
_cell.length_c   1.000
_cell.angle_alpha   90.00
_cell.angle_beta   90.00
_cell.angle_gamma   90.00
#
_symmetry.space_group_name_H-M   'P 1'
#
loop_
_entity.id
_entity.type
_entity.pdbx_description
1 polymer ?
#
loop_
_entity_poly.entity_id
_entity_poly.type
_entity_poly.pdbx_seq_one_letter_code
_entity_poly.pdbx_strand_id
1 'polypeptide(L)'
;MRLFYVYILAKHRHGALYVGVTNNLIRHREGFVPGFTKRYGIKQLVYFEQHATAASAIQREKTMKRWPRDWKIRTIEKMNPTWADLYAEICR
;
A
#
# COMPACT_ATOMS: atom_id res chain seq x y z
N MET A 1 9.24 5.72 18.98
CA MET A 1 8.61 6.48 17.87
C MET A 1 7.62 5.59 17.15
N ARG A 2 6.43 6.10 16.80
CA ARG A 2 5.46 5.35 15.95
C ARG A 2 5.74 5.69 14.49
N LEU A 3 5.92 4.66 13.66
CA LEU A 3 6.02 4.81 12.21
C LEU A 3 4.64 4.72 11.57
N PHE A 4 4.47 5.45 10.48
CA PHE A 4 3.28 5.41 9.64
C PHE A 4 3.68 4.95 8.25
N TYR A 5 2.75 4.29 7.56
CA TYR A 5 3.00 3.66 6.27
C TYR A 5 1.93 4.09 5.30
N VAL A 6 2.33 4.58 4.13
CA VAL A 6 1.46 4.65 2.96
C VAL A 6 1.71 3.39 2.15
N TYR A 7 0.66 2.72 1.69
CA TYR A 7 0.78 1.46 0.98
C TYR A 7 -0.14 1.39 -0.23
N ILE A 8 0.23 0.55 -1.20
CA ILE A 8 -0.60 0.21 -2.36
C ILE A 8 -0.81 -1.30 -2.40
N LEU A 9 -2.08 -1.70 -2.43
CA LEU A 9 -2.50 -3.07 -2.71
C LEU A 9 -2.95 -3.21 -4.15
N ALA A 10 -2.68 -4.38 -4.73
CA ALA A 10 -3.13 -4.76 -6.07
C ALA A 10 -3.88 -6.09 -6.05
N LYS A 11 -4.78 -6.27 -7.03
CA LYS A 11 -5.41 -7.56 -7.31
C LYS A 11 -4.51 -8.48 -8.15
N HIS A 12 -3.85 -7.89 -9.15
CA HIS A 12 -2.83 -8.50 -10.02
C HIS A 12 -2.02 -7.36 -10.67
N ARG A 13 -0.95 -7.69 -11.42
CA ARG A 13 -0.15 -6.72 -12.18
C ARG A 13 -1.05 -5.86 -13.07
N HIS A 14 -0.91 -4.53 -12.99
CA HIS A 14 -1.76 -3.55 -13.69
C HIS A 14 -3.28 -3.67 -13.41
N GLY A 15 -3.70 -4.35 -12.35
CA GLY A 15 -5.10 -4.48 -11.94
C GLY A 15 -5.61 -3.33 -11.07
N ALA A 16 -6.75 -3.52 -10.40
CA ALA A 16 -7.26 -2.54 -9.44
C ALA A 16 -6.21 -2.22 -8.36
N LEU A 17 -6.00 -0.92 -8.10
CA LEU A 17 -5.06 -0.42 -7.11
C LEU A 17 -5.83 0.23 -5.97
N TYR A 18 -5.44 -0.10 -4.74
CA TYR A 18 -5.97 0.52 -3.53
C TYR A 18 -4.83 1.22 -2.80
N VAL A 19 -5.01 2.49 -2.44
CA VAL A 19 -4.02 3.29 -1.69
C VAL A 19 -4.58 3.53 -0.30
N GLY A 20 -3.78 3.26 0.73
CA GLY A 20 -4.16 3.46 2.12
C GLY A 20 -3.00 3.88 3.00
N VAL A 21 -3.33 4.21 4.26
CA VAL A 21 -2.38 4.56 5.31
C VAL A 21 -2.64 3.71 6.54
N THR A 22 -1.58 3.30 7.25
CA THR A 22 -1.67 2.59 8.53
C THR A 22 -0.46 2.90 9.40
N ASN A 23 -0.58 2.82 10.71
CA ASN A 23 0.56 2.83 11.63
C ASN A 23 1.07 1.42 11.97
N ASN A 24 0.44 0.39 11.39
CA ASN A 24 0.81 -1.01 11.57
C ASN A 24 0.47 -1.79 10.29
N LEU A 25 1.48 -2.03 9.47
CA LEU A 25 1.32 -2.67 8.16
C LEU A 25 1.08 -4.18 8.29
N ILE A 26 1.67 -4.84 9.29
CA ILE A 26 1.53 -6.29 9.55
C ILE A 26 0.10 -6.63 10.02
N ARG A 27 -0.41 -5.94 11.06
CA ARG A 27 -1.77 -6.15 11.57
C ARG A 27 -2.85 -5.85 10.52
N HIS A 28 -2.53 -5.01 9.54
CA HIS A 28 -3.44 -4.71 8.44
C HIS A 28 -3.61 -5.91 7.48
N ARG A 29 -2.61 -6.78 7.32
CA ARG A 29 -2.71 -8.01 6.51
C ARG A 29 -3.59 -9.06 7.16
N GLU A 30 -3.46 -9.23 8.48
CA GLU A 30 -4.04 -10.33 9.25
C GLU A 30 -5.57 -10.24 9.44
N GLY A 31 -6.24 -9.31 8.76
CA GLY A 31 -7.70 -9.33 8.63
C GLY A 31 -8.47 -8.40 9.56
N PHE A 32 -7.82 -7.38 10.13
CA PHE A 32 -8.48 -6.43 11.04
C PHE A 32 -9.12 -5.19 10.38
N VAL A 33 -9.17 -5.09 9.04
CA VAL A 33 -10.00 -4.08 8.37
C VAL A 33 -11.14 -4.76 7.63
N PRO A 34 -12.31 -4.94 8.27
CA PRO A 34 -13.53 -5.36 7.59
C PRO A 34 -13.85 -4.35 6.47
N GLY A 35 -13.97 -4.81 5.21
CA GLY A 35 -14.39 -3.93 4.11
C GLY A 35 -13.82 -4.28 2.72
N PHE A 36 -13.38 -3.24 2.01
CA PHE A 36 -13.15 -3.19 0.56
C PHE A 36 -12.13 -4.23 0.05
N THR A 37 -11.02 -4.44 0.74
CA THR A 37 -9.95 -5.36 0.32
C THR A 37 -10.37 -6.83 0.36
N LYS A 38 -11.17 -7.23 1.38
CA LYS A 38 -11.74 -8.59 1.50
C LYS A 38 -12.80 -8.85 0.45
N ARG A 39 -13.64 -7.85 0.12
CA ARG A 39 -14.73 -7.97 -0.87
C ARG A 39 -14.23 -8.11 -2.32
N TYR A 40 -13.13 -7.44 -2.68
CA TYR A 40 -12.64 -7.39 -4.07
C TYR A 40 -11.39 -8.25 -4.35
N GLY A 41 -10.89 -8.98 -3.35
CA GLY A 41 -9.72 -9.85 -3.51
C GLY A 41 -8.41 -9.08 -3.75
N ILE A 42 -8.33 -7.81 -3.35
CA ILE A 42 -7.14 -6.98 -3.46
C ILE A 42 -6.24 -7.30 -2.26
N LYS A 43 -5.26 -8.18 -2.45
CA LYS A 43 -4.47 -8.77 -1.36
C LYS A 43 -2.96 -8.56 -1.47
N GLN A 44 -2.44 -8.29 -2.66
CA GLN A 44 -0.99 -8.22 -2.87
C GLN A 44 -0.49 -6.84 -2.46
N LEU A 45 0.41 -6.78 -1.49
CA LEU A 45 1.10 -5.54 -1.16
C LEU A 45 2.21 -5.34 -2.17
N VAL A 46 2.04 -4.37 -3.06
CA VAL A 46 2.99 -4.13 -4.15
C VAL A 46 3.85 -2.90 -3.92
N TYR A 47 3.49 -2.06 -2.96
CA TYR A 47 4.27 -0.89 -2.57
C TYR A 47 3.98 -0.46 -1.13
N PHE A 48 5.00 0.04 -0.43
CA PHE A 48 4.84 0.78 0.81
C PHE A 48 5.98 1.79 1.00
N GLU A 49 5.73 2.86 1.75
CA GLU A 49 6.75 3.84 2.18
C GLU A 49 6.51 4.26 3.63
N GLN A 50 7.59 4.58 4.35
CA GLN A 50 7.58 4.92 5.77
C GLN A 50 7.54 6.42 6.00
N HIS A 51 6.87 6.82 7.07
CA HIS A 51 6.64 8.20 7.47
C HIS A 51 6.80 8.36 8.98
N ALA A 52 7.51 9.41 9.40
CA ALA A 52 7.75 9.70 10.81
C ALA A 52 6.50 10.24 11.53
N THR A 53 5.52 10.78 10.80
CA THR A 53 4.32 11.40 11.36
C THR A 53 3.05 10.94 10.65
N ALA A 54 1.92 10.95 11.36
CA ALA A 54 0.61 10.68 10.76
C ALA A 54 0.27 11.71 9.68
N ALA A 55 0.59 12.99 9.94
CA ALA A 55 0.29 14.09 9.02
C ALA A 55 1.01 13.91 7.67
N SER A 56 2.30 13.56 7.68
CA SER A 56 3.05 13.32 6.44
C SER A 56 2.50 12.13 5.67
N ALA A 57 2.15 11.04 6.36
CA ALA A 57 1.57 9.86 5.74
C ALA A 57 0.18 10.15 5.12
N ILE A 58 -0.69 10.87 5.84
CA ILE A 58 -2.03 11.24 5.35
C ILE A 58 -1.94 12.19 4.16
N GLN A 59 -1.08 13.21 4.22
CA GLN A 59 -0.88 14.13 3.10
C GLN A 59 -0.45 13.38 1.85
N ARG A 60 0.49 12.45 2.03
CA ARG A 60 1.05 11.65 0.97
C ARG A 60 0.05 10.65 0.37
N GLU A 61 -0.78 10.01 1.20
CA GLU A 61 -1.90 9.18 0.75
C GLU A 61 -2.90 9.98 -0.10
N LYS A 62 -3.28 11.19 0.35
CA LYS A 62 -4.17 12.09 -0.40
C LYS A 62 -3.56 12.48 -1.75
N THR A 63 -2.27 12.81 -1.78
CA THR A 63 -1.55 13.12 -3.01
C THR A 63 -1.55 11.91 -3.96
N MET A 64 -1.18 10.72 -3.47
CA MET A 64 -1.17 9.50 -4.28
C MET A 64 -2.56 9.15 -4.81
N LYS A 65 -3.63 9.29 -4.03
CA LYS A 65 -4.99 9.02 -4.52
C LYS A 65 -5.33 9.84 -5.76
N ARG A 66 -4.90 11.10 -5.80
CA ARG A 66 -5.11 12.03 -6.93
C ARG A 66 -4.17 11.80 -8.13
N TRP A 67 -3.15 10.96 -8.00
CA TRP A 67 -2.23 10.72 -9.10
C TRP A 67 -2.87 10.02 -10.30
N PRO A 68 -2.42 10.34 -11.52
CA PRO A 68 -2.66 9.51 -12.69
C PRO A 68 -2.26 8.06 -12.41
N ARG A 69 -2.98 7.12 -13.02
CA ARG A 69 -2.71 5.68 -12.85
C ARG A 69 -1.26 5.32 -13.19
N ASP A 70 -0.74 5.88 -14.27
CA ASP A 70 0.62 5.59 -14.75
C ASP A 70 1.70 6.00 -13.75
N TRP A 71 1.46 7.06 -12.97
CA TRP A 71 2.42 7.50 -11.96
C TRP A 71 2.47 6.52 -10.79
N LYS A 72 1.31 5.96 -10.39
CA LYS A 72 1.24 4.90 -9.40
C LYS A 72 1.99 3.65 -9.90
N ILE A 73 1.76 3.25 -11.15
CA ILE A 73 2.44 2.10 -11.77
C ILE A 73 3.96 2.32 -11.80
N ARG A 74 4.44 3.45 -12.31
CA ARG A 74 5.87 3.77 -12.33
C ARG A 74 6.50 3.77 -10.94
N THR A 75 5.77 4.26 -9.94
CA THR A 75 6.23 4.26 -8.54
C THR A 75 6.34 2.84 -8.00
N ILE A 76 5.36 1.98 -8.27
CA ILE A 76 5.39 0.56 -7.92
C ILE A 76 6.58 -0.11 -8.62
N GLU A 77 6.70 0.02 -9.94
CA GLU A 77 7.72 -0.66 -10.74
C GLU A 77 9.14 -0.20 -10.42
N LYS A 78 9.33 1.05 -9.98
CA LYS A 78 10.62 1.55 -9.52
C LYS A 78 11.11 0.82 -8.26
N MET A 79 10.20 0.39 -7.39
CA MET A 79 10.53 -0.27 -6.12
C MET A 79 10.37 -1.80 -6.19
N ASN A 80 9.40 -2.27 -6.97
CA ASN A 80 8.97 -3.65 -7.07
C ASN A 80 8.68 -3.99 -8.56
N PRO A 81 9.73 -4.14 -9.40
CA PRO A 81 9.57 -4.38 -10.84
C PRO A 81 8.80 -5.66 -11.17
N THR A 82 8.90 -6.65 -10.29
CA THR A 82 8.26 -7.97 -10.41
C THR A 82 6.83 -7.99 -9.90
N TRP A 83 6.37 -6.92 -9.22
CA TRP A 83 5.08 -6.87 -8.53
C TRP A 83 4.92 -8.01 -7.51
N ALA A 84 6.01 -8.41 -6.87
CA ALA A 84 5.99 -9.41 -5.81
C ALA A 84 5.14 -8.94 -4.62
N ASP A 85 4.57 -9.89 -3.87
CA ASP A 85 3.86 -9.57 -2.63
C ASP A 85 4.88 -9.25 -1.52
N LEU A 86 5.05 -7.96 -1.23
CA LEU A 86 6.03 -7.42 -0.30
C LEU A 86 5.71 -7.73 1.17
N TYR A 87 4.55 -8.29 1.47
CA TYR A 87 4.24 -8.67 2.85
C TYR A 87 5.25 -9.66 3.43
N ALA A 88 5.82 -10.55 2.61
CA ALA A 88 6.87 -11.47 3.05
C ALA A 88 8.14 -10.76 3.53
N GLU A 89 8.40 -9.54 3.06
CA GLU A 89 9.56 -8.74 3.47
C GLU A 89 9.35 -8.01 4.79
N ILE A 90 8.08 -7.79 5.19
CA ILE A 90 7.72 -7.04 6.40
C ILE A 90 7.41 -7.99 7.57
N CYS A 91 7.01 -9.24 7.30
CA CYS A 91 6.72 -10.25 8.32
C CYS A 91 7.97 -10.98 8.86
N ARG A 92 9.18 -10.44 8.68
CA ARG A 92 10.42 -11.01 9.24
C ARG A 92 10.74 -10.46 10.62
#